data_AF-Q6L581-F1
#
_entry.id   AF-Q6L581-F1
#
_cell.length_a   1.000
_cell.length_b   1.000
_cell.length_c   1.000
_cell.angle_alpha   90.00
_cell.angle_beta   90.00
_cell.angle_gamma   90.00
#
_symmetry.space_group_name_H-M   'P 1'
#
loop_
_entity.id
_entity.type
_entity.pdbx_description
1 polymer ?
#
loop_
_entity_poly.entity_id
_entity_poly.type
_entity_poly.pdbx_seq_one_letter_code
_entity_poly.pdbx_strand_id
1 'polypeptide(L)'
;MMTTDALSPPSGPFPDNAEIHKATLLAVNYAILFWGYHSVLEAILLDNGDLFGNCSWYSEKLVVERLIVQIITNLQDELEKKSKLFSDHSLRYLFLLNNSYVVQYQFLVPSDYSPPSEIKFHYEQYQKEYMRASWEPVLSCLHDKMPPCFPKLSSHSELSRFELEFEKTCSHQKLWKVPLPNLRQSLRETIINKIITRYKKYMEDHPEQEKCGRDPLDMEGMVNDLFEG
;
A
#
# COMPACT_ATOMS: atom_id res chain seq x y z
N MET A 1 36.59 -24.39 -22.50
CA MET A 1 36.02 -24.12 -21.17
C MET A 1 35.42 -22.72 -21.21
N MET A 2 34.13 -22.63 -21.54
CA MET A 2 33.38 -21.37 -21.50
C MET A 2 32.60 -21.35 -20.19
N THR A 3 32.90 -20.39 -19.34
CA THR A 3 32.18 -20.15 -18.09
C THR A 3 30.89 -19.39 -18.38
N THR A 4 29.79 -20.02 -17.98
CA THR A 4 28.44 -19.46 -17.88
C THR A 4 28.41 -18.42 -16.77
N ASP A 5 28.43 -17.13 -17.12
CA ASP A 5 28.02 -16.07 -16.20
C ASP A 5 26.50 -15.89 -16.32
N ALA A 6 25.83 -16.55 -15.38
CA ALA A 6 24.42 -16.40 -15.11
C ALA A 6 24.10 -14.95 -14.70
N LEU A 7 22.93 -14.48 -15.13
CA LEU A 7 22.27 -13.28 -14.65
C LEU A 7 22.28 -13.23 -13.12
N SER A 8 23.22 -12.48 -12.56
CA SER A 8 23.13 -12.04 -11.16
C SER A 8 22.27 -10.78 -11.14
N PRO A 9 21.25 -10.69 -10.27
CA PRO A 9 20.50 -9.45 -10.11
C PRO A 9 21.44 -8.36 -9.56
N PRO A 10 21.23 -7.08 -9.92
CA PRO A 10 22.09 -6.01 -9.45
C PRO A 10 21.93 -5.88 -7.93
N SER A 11 22.98 -6.21 -7.19
CA SER A 11 23.16 -5.88 -5.78
C SER A 11 23.53 -4.40 -5.65
N GLY A 12 22.56 -3.53 -5.94
CA GLY A 12 22.60 -2.12 -5.57
C GLY A 12 22.08 -1.91 -4.14
N PRO A 13 22.34 -0.76 -3.50
CA PRO A 13 21.71 -0.40 -2.24
C PRO A 13 20.18 -0.48 -2.40
N PHE A 14 19.53 -1.01 -1.36
CA PHE A 14 18.09 -1.28 -1.33
C PHE A 14 17.28 -0.03 -1.66
N PRO A 15 16.06 -0.16 -2.23
CA PRO A 15 15.18 0.99 -2.33
C PRO A 15 14.79 1.42 -0.91
N ASP A 16 15.42 2.48 -0.41
CA ASP A 16 15.06 3.14 0.86
C ASP A 16 13.72 3.91 0.75
N ASN A 17 12.98 3.71 -0.33
CA ASN A 17 11.76 4.43 -0.65
C ASN A 17 10.62 3.49 -1.08
N ALA A 18 9.39 3.87 -0.74
CA ALA A 18 8.18 3.19 -1.15
C ALA A 18 7.77 3.53 -2.60
N GLU A 19 8.71 3.92 -3.46
CA GLU A 19 8.39 4.43 -4.79
C GLU A 19 7.69 3.39 -5.69
N ILE A 20 6.98 3.91 -6.69
CA ILE A 20 6.31 3.08 -7.69
C ILE A 20 7.37 2.31 -8.48
N HIS A 21 7.25 1.00 -8.48
CA HIS A 21 8.16 0.12 -9.19
C HIS A 21 7.99 0.27 -10.70
N LYS A 22 9.09 0.30 -11.46
CA LYS A 22 9.06 0.43 -12.93
C LYS A 22 8.22 -0.68 -13.59
N ALA A 23 8.26 -1.90 -13.05
CA ALA A 23 7.46 -3.01 -13.57
C ALA A 23 5.96 -2.74 -13.47
N THR A 24 5.51 -1.99 -12.45
CA THR A 24 4.10 -1.60 -12.29
C THR A 24 3.66 -0.72 -13.45
N LEU A 25 4.45 0.31 -13.79
CA LEU A 25 4.13 1.18 -14.91
C LEU A 25 4.12 0.42 -16.24
N LEU A 26 5.10 -0.47 -16.45
CA LEU A 26 5.18 -1.27 -17.67
C LEU A 26 4.00 -2.23 -17.80
N ALA A 27 3.70 -3.01 -16.76
CA ALA A 27 2.61 -3.97 -16.75
C ALA A 27 1.26 -3.30 -16.99
N VAL A 28 1.01 -2.16 -16.35
CA VAL A 28 -0.22 -1.39 -16.57
C VAL A 28 -0.30 -0.85 -18.00
N ASN A 29 0.79 -0.29 -18.53
CA ASN A 29 0.83 0.18 -19.92
C ASN A 29 0.56 -0.95 -20.92
N TYR A 30 1.14 -2.13 -20.71
CA TYR A 30 0.89 -3.29 -21.56
C TYR A 30 -0.56 -3.77 -21.45
N ALA A 31 -1.13 -3.79 -20.26
CA ALA A 31 -2.52 -4.18 -20.07
C ALA A 31 -3.49 -3.21 -20.77
N ILE A 32 -3.25 -1.90 -20.67
CA ILE A 32 -4.01 -0.87 -21.38
C ILE A 32 -3.85 -1.04 -22.90
N LEU A 33 -2.64 -1.26 -23.38
CA LEU A 33 -2.37 -1.50 -24.80
C LEU A 33 -3.11 -2.73 -25.31
N PHE A 34 -3.03 -3.85 -24.58
CA PHE A 34 -3.69 -5.10 -24.96
C PHE A 34 -5.20 -4.94 -25.00
N TRP A 35 -5.76 -4.20 -24.04
CA TRP A 35 -7.18 -3.87 -24.06
C TRP A 35 -7.55 -3.00 -25.26
N GLY A 36 -6.79 -1.94 -25.54
CA GLY A 36 -7.06 -1.02 -26.65
C GLY A 36 -7.05 -1.68 -28.03
N TYR A 37 -6.25 -2.74 -28.18
CA TYR A 37 -6.13 -3.51 -29.43
C TYR A 37 -6.76 -4.90 -29.34
N HIS A 38 -7.66 -5.15 -28.37
CA HIS A 38 -8.18 -6.49 -28.10
C HIS A 38 -8.78 -7.17 -29.34
N SER A 39 -9.56 -6.46 -30.16
CA SER A 39 -10.20 -7.03 -31.35
C SER A 39 -9.19 -7.49 -32.43
N VAL A 40 -8.10 -6.75 -32.60
CA VAL A 40 -7.02 -7.08 -33.54
C VAL A 40 -6.18 -8.23 -32.98
N LEU A 41 -5.86 -8.18 -31.69
CA LEU A 41 -5.10 -9.23 -31.02
C LEU A 41 -5.87 -10.55 -31.02
N GLU A 42 -7.18 -10.52 -30.76
CA GLU A 42 -8.06 -11.67 -30.90
C GLU A 42 -8.01 -12.22 -32.32
N ALA A 43 -8.18 -11.39 -33.36
CA ALA A 43 -8.10 -11.84 -34.75
C ALA A 43 -6.75 -12.50 -35.10
N ILE A 44 -5.62 -11.93 -34.66
CA ILE A 44 -4.27 -12.48 -34.90
C ILE A 44 -4.08 -13.80 -34.13
N LEU A 45 -4.55 -13.87 -32.90
CA LEU A 45 -4.41 -15.08 -32.06
C LEU A 45 -5.32 -16.21 -32.56
N LEU A 46 -6.46 -15.88 -33.16
CA LEU A 46 -7.37 -16.83 -33.81
C LEU A 46 -6.80 -17.42 -35.11
N ASP A 47 -6.07 -16.62 -35.89
CA ASP A 47 -5.41 -17.09 -37.13
C ASP A 47 -4.22 -18.04 -36.84
N ASN A 48 -3.61 -17.93 -35.66
CA ASN A 48 -2.48 -18.76 -35.22
C ASN A 48 -2.88 -19.95 -34.33
N GLY A 49 -4.09 -20.50 -34.53
CA GLY A 49 -4.81 -21.46 -33.67
C GLY A 49 -4.13 -22.79 -33.27
N ASP A 50 -2.84 -22.99 -33.53
CA ASP A 50 -2.05 -24.15 -33.09
C ASP A 50 -1.32 -23.96 -31.75
N LEU A 51 -1.25 -22.74 -31.19
CA LEU A 51 -0.49 -22.50 -29.94
C LEU A 51 -1.30 -22.71 -28.64
N PHE A 52 -2.63 -22.74 -28.71
CA PHE A 52 -3.51 -22.91 -27.54
C PHE A 52 -4.54 -24.01 -27.86
N GLY A 53 -4.12 -25.27 -27.71
CA GLY A 53 -4.83 -26.44 -28.20
C GLY A 53 -6.35 -26.47 -27.98
N ASN A 54 -7.05 -26.95 -29.03
CA ASN A 54 -8.47 -27.28 -29.11
C ASN A 54 -9.12 -27.62 -27.75
N CYS A 55 -9.75 -26.64 -27.13
CA CYS A 55 -10.69 -26.87 -26.04
C CYS A 55 -12.01 -26.17 -26.39
N SER A 56 -13.04 -26.96 -26.68
CA SER A 56 -14.33 -26.53 -27.22
C SER A 56 -15.27 -25.86 -26.19
N TRP A 57 -14.73 -25.29 -25.12
CA TRP A 57 -15.47 -24.51 -24.11
C TRP A 57 -14.92 -23.09 -23.92
N TYR A 58 -13.90 -22.70 -24.70
CA TYR A 58 -13.27 -21.40 -24.61
C TYR A 58 -14.02 -20.39 -25.49
N SER A 59 -14.69 -19.42 -24.86
CA SER A 59 -15.09 -18.19 -25.56
C SER A 59 -13.82 -17.44 -25.98
N GLU A 60 -13.68 -17.22 -27.28
CA GLU A 60 -12.55 -16.59 -27.97
C GLU A 60 -12.29 -15.14 -27.51
N LYS A 61 -13.35 -14.45 -27.08
CA LYS A 61 -13.34 -13.10 -26.48
C LYS A 61 -12.54 -13.00 -25.16
N LEU A 62 -12.16 -14.14 -24.58
CA LEU A 62 -11.52 -14.22 -23.27
C LEU A 62 -9.98 -14.30 -23.34
N VAL A 63 -9.36 -14.39 -24.52
CA VAL A 63 -7.89 -14.59 -24.61
C VAL A 63 -7.14 -13.35 -24.12
N VAL A 64 -7.51 -12.17 -24.63
CA VAL A 64 -6.87 -10.90 -24.23
C VAL A 64 -7.16 -10.58 -22.76
N GLU A 65 -8.39 -10.80 -22.30
CA GLU A 65 -8.77 -10.66 -20.89
C GLU A 65 -7.91 -11.56 -19.99
N ARG A 66 -7.71 -12.84 -20.35
CA ARG A 66 -6.84 -13.75 -19.61
C ARG A 66 -5.38 -13.29 -19.58
N LEU A 67 -4.86 -12.78 -20.70
CA LEU A 67 -3.50 -12.24 -20.75
C LEU A 67 -3.35 -11.04 -19.80
N ILE A 68 -4.33 -10.14 -19.78
CA ILE A 68 -4.31 -9.00 -18.86
C ILE A 68 -4.37 -9.47 -17.41
N VAL A 69 -5.28 -10.41 -17.07
CA VAL A 69 -5.34 -11.03 -15.74
C VAL A 69 -3.98 -11.59 -15.35
N GLN A 70 -3.33 -12.35 -16.24
CA GLN A 70 -2.03 -12.96 -15.97
C GLN A 70 -0.91 -11.92 -15.77
N ILE A 71 -0.89 -10.83 -16.55
CA ILE A 71 0.08 -9.75 -16.39
C ILE A 71 -0.06 -9.11 -15.01
N ILE A 72 -1.30 -8.83 -14.59
CA ILE A 72 -1.57 -8.15 -13.32
C ILE A 72 -1.32 -9.07 -12.12
N THR A 73 -1.73 -10.33 -12.18
CA THR A 73 -1.46 -11.29 -11.09
C THR A 73 0.04 -11.56 -10.94
N ASN A 74 0.77 -11.75 -12.05
CA ASN A 74 2.23 -11.92 -12.01
C ASN A 74 2.93 -10.69 -11.44
N LEU A 75 2.47 -9.48 -11.81
CA LEU A 75 2.99 -8.23 -11.23
C LEU A 75 2.75 -8.21 -9.72
N GLN A 76 1.53 -8.50 -9.26
CA GLN A 76 1.18 -8.49 -7.84
C GLN A 76 2.07 -9.47 -7.05
N ASP A 77 2.23 -10.70 -7.54
CA ASP A 77 3.10 -11.71 -6.93
C ASP A 77 4.56 -11.25 -6.84
N GLU A 78 5.07 -10.63 -7.90
CA GLU A 78 6.44 -10.14 -7.93
C GLU A 78 6.65 -8.95 -6.98
N LEU A 79 5.67 -8.03 -6.92
CA LEU A 79 5.68 -6.94 -5.95
C LEU A 79 5.62 -7.47 -4.52
N GLU A 80 4.81 -8.49 -4.23
CA GLU A 80 4.77 -9.12 -2.92
C GLU A 80 6.09 -9.78 -2.54
N LYS A 81 6.72 -10.51 -3.46
CA LYS A 81 8.06 -11.09 -3.24
C LYS A 81 9.08 -9.99 -2.96
N LYS A 82 9.11 -8.95 -3.78
CA LYS A 82 10.02 -7.81 -3.63
C LYS A 82 9.77 -7.04 -2.33
N SER A 83 8.51 -6.94 -1.91
CA SER A 83 8.14 -6.25 -0.66
C SER A 83 8.79 -6.90 0.58
N LYS A 84 9.11 -8.20 0.53
CA LYS A 84 9.76 -8.90 1.64
C LYS A 84 11.20 -8.46 1.89
N LEU A 85 11.78 -7.66 1.00
CA LEU A 85 13.12 -7.09 1.15
C LEU A 85 13.13 -5.85 2.08
N PHE A 86 11.98 -5.22 2.31
CA PHE A 86 11.88 -4.12 3.27
C PHE A 86 11.92 -4.68 4.69
N SER A 87 12.88 -4.20 5.49
CA SER A 87 12.99 -4.53 6.92
C SER A 87 11.87 -3.90 7.75
N ASP A 88 11.47 -2.67 7.37
CA ASP A 88 10.36 -1.95 7.97
C ASP A 88 9.03 -2.44 7.37
N HIS A 89 8.18 -3.04 8.21
CA HIS A 89 6.87 -3.55 7.82
C HIS A 89 5.92 -2.45 7.34
N SER A 90 5.99 -1.26 7.92
CA SER A 90 5.19 -0.11 7.51
C SER A 90 5.59 0.36 6.13
N LEU A 91 6.89 0.49 5.87
CA LEU A 91 7.40 0.87 4.55
C LEU A 91 7.07 -0.19 3.49
N ARG A 92 7.15 -1.48 3.85
CA ARG A 92 6.74 -2.60 3.02
C ARG A 92 5.29 -2.45 2.51
N TYR A 93 4.35 -2.21 3.41
CA TYR A 93 2.95 -2.07 3.02
C TYR A 93 2.66 -0.76 2.31
N LEU A 94 3.41 0.31 2.61
CA LEU A 94 3.33 1.56 1.85
C LEU A 94 3.79 1.38 0.39
N PHE A 95 4.86 0.62 0.17
CA PHE A 95 5.30 0.24 -1.17
C PHE A 95 4.21 -0.53 -1.93
N LEU A 96 3.59 -1.52 -1.28
CA LEU A 96 2.49 -2.30 -1.88
C LEU A 96 1.27 -1.42 -2.19
N LEU A 97 0.92 -0.49 -1.30
CA LEU A 97 -0.15 0.50 -1.51
C LEU A 97 0.12 1.38 -2.73
N ASN A 98 1.30 2.00 -2.79
CA ASN A 98 1.68 2.88 -3.89
C ASN A 98 1.55 2.17 -5.24
N ASN A 99 2.02 0.93 -5.32
CA ASN A 99 1.94 0.16 -6.56
C ASN A 99 0.51 -0.34 -6.85
N SER A 100 -0.20 -0.90 -5.87
CA SER A 100 -1.57 -1.38 -6.06
C SER A 100 -2.53 -0.26 -6.47
N TYR A 101 -2.34 0.94 -5.91
CA TYR A 101 -3.18 2.09 -6.25
C TYR A 101 -2.93 2.57 -7.68
N VAL A 102 -1.69 2.54 -8.18
CA VAL A 102 -1.40 2.84 -9.60
C VAL A 102 -2.16 1.89 -10.52
N VAL A 103 -2.08 0.58 -10.24
CA VAL A 103 -2.76 -0.44 -11.03
C VAL A 103 -4.27 -0.18 -11.01
N GLN A 104 -4.85 0.00 -9.83
CA GLN A 104 -6.28 0.25 -9.68
C GLN A 104 -6.73 1.56 -10.35
N TYR A 105 -6.02 2.67 -10.10
CA TYR A 105 -6.37 3.99 -10.63
C TYR A 105 -6.33 4.02 -12.16
N GLN A 106 -5.29 3.46 -12.77
CA GLN A 106 -5.16 3.46 -14.23
C GLN A 106 -6.17 2.55 -14.93
N PHE A 107 -6.66 1.50 -14.27
CA PHE A 107 -7.75 0.68 -14.83
C PHE A 107 -9.14 1.26 -14.62
N LEU A 108 -9.37 2.01 -13.52
CA LEU A 108 -10.70 2.48 -13.16
C LEU A 108 -11.06 3.88 -13.68
N VAL A 109 -10.08 4.72 -14.04
CA VAL A 109 -10.31 6.16 -14.27
C VAL A 109 -10.40 6.57 -15.74
N PRO A 110 -9.56 6.09 -16.68
CA PRO A 110 -9.53 6.68 -18.03
C PRO A 110 -10.32 5.93 -19.12
N SER A 111 -10.83 4.72 -18.88
CA SER A 111 -11.31 3.87 -19.99
C SER A 111 -12.66 3.23 -19.74
N ASP A 112 -13.41 2.97 -20.82
CA ASP A 112 -14.55 2.03 -20.90
C ASP A 112 -14.15 0.57 -20.57
N TYR A 113 -12.99 0.39 -19.95
CA TYR A 113 -12.47 -0.87 -19.46
C TYR A 113 -13.08 -1.16 -18.10
N SER A 114 -13.91 -2.20 -18.04
CA SER A 114 -14.11 -2.90 -16.79
C SER A 114 -12.98 -3.91 -16.65
N PRO A 115 -12.12 -3.84 -15.60
CA PRO A 115 -11.17 -4.91 -15.35
C PRO A 115 -11.93 -6.24 -15.23
N PRO A 116 -11.36 -7.36 -15.74
CA PRO A 116 -11.89 -8.68 -15.53
C PRO A 116 -12.14 -8.93 -14.05
N SER A 117 -13.30 -9.52 -13.72
CA SER A 117 -13.74 -9.79 -12.35
C SER A 117 -12.76 -10.64 -11.52
N GLU A 118 -11.88 -11.36 -12.21
CA GLU A 118 -10.81 -12.20 -11.70
C GLU A 118 -9.66 -11.39 -11.09
N ILE A 119 -9.46 -10.14 -11.51
CA ILE A 119 -8.44 -9.26 -10.94
C ILE A 119 -8.90 -8.79 -9.56
N LYS A 120 -8.20 -9.25 -8.53
CA LYS A 120 -8.42 -8.81 -7.15
C LYS A 120 -7.43 -7.72 -6.80
N PHE A 121 -7.94 -6.54 -6.46
CA PHE A 121 -7.11 -5.46 -5.93
C PHE A 121 -6.98 -5.61 -4.41
N HIS A 122 -5.75 -5.69 -3.91
CA HIS A 122 -5.44 -5.87 -2.49
C HIS A 122 -5.31 -4.55 -1.72
N TYR A 123 -5.82 -3.44 -2.27
CA TYR A 123 -5.68 -2.10 -1.73
C TYR A 123 -6.12 -1.99 -0.25
N GLU A 124 -7.34 -2.43 0.06
CA GLU A 124 -7.90 -2.35 1.42
C GLU A 124 -7.09 -3.20 2.42
N GLN A 125 -6.64 -4.37 1.98
CA GLN A 125 -5.81 -5.25 2.78
C GLN A 125 -4.46 -4.60 3.10
N TYR A 126 -3.77 -4.04 2.09
CA TYR A 126 -2.50 -3.36 2.31
C TYR A 126 -2.68 -2.09 3.15
N GLN A 127 -3.78 -1.36 3.01
CA GLN A 127 -4.09 -0.20 3.85
C GLN A 127 -4.25 -0.63 5.31
N LYS A 128 -4.98 -1.71 5.55
CA LYS A 128 -5.18 -2.26 6.89
C LYS A 128 -3.86 -2.68 7.53
N GLU A 129 -3.01 -3.41 6.80
CA GLU A 129 -1.73 -3.87 7.32
C GLU A 129 -0.73 -2.73 7.52
N TYR A 130 -0.73 -1.72 6.64
CA TYR A 130 0.02 -0.48 6.85
C TYR A 130 -0.41 0.24 8.14
N MET A 131 -1.72 0.40 8.37
CA MET A 131 -2.24 1.02 9.59
C MET A 131 -1.85 0.22 10.83
N ARG A 132 -1.92 -1.11 10.74
CA ARG A 132 -1.55 -2.01 11.84
C ARG A 132 -0.06 -1.93 12.16
N ALA A 133 0.82 -1.97 11.16
CA ALA A 133 2.26 -1.92 11.37
C ALA A 133 2.71 -0.55 11.89
N SER A 134 2.12 0.54 11.38
CA SER A 134 2.56 1.91 11.63
C SER A 134 1.96 2.54 12.87
N TRP A 135 0.66 2.36 13.07
CA TRP A 135 -0.12 3.22 13.96
C TRP A 135 -0.77 2.46 15.12
N GLU A 136 -0.91 1.15 15.03
CA GLU A 136 -1.34 0.33 16.18
C GLU A 136 -0.40 0.46 17.38
N PRO A 137 0.94 0.48 17.24
CA PRO A 137 1.85 0.70 18.36
C PRO A 137 1.69 2.09 19.00
N VAL A 138 1.31 3.10 18.21
CA VAL A 138 1.01 4.43 18.73
C VAL A 138 -0.29 4.38 19.53
N LEU A 139 -1.34 3.76 19.00
CA LEU A 139 -2.64 3.63 19.68
C LEU A 139 -2.58 2.77 20.95
N SER A 140 -1.75 1.73 20.97
CA SER A 140 -1.61 0.86 22.13
C SER A 140 -1.11 1.62 23.37
N CYS A 141 -0.40 2.73 23.15
CA CYS A 141 0.07 3.59 24.23
C CYS A 141 -1.06 4.11 25.14
N LEU A 142 -2.26 4.30 24.56
CA LEU A 142 -3.47 4.80 25.23
C LEU A 142 -4.43 3.68 25.71
N HIS A 143 -4.07 2.41 25.49
CA HIS A 143 -4.94 1.25 25.74
C HIS A 143 -4.48 0.37 26.91
N ASP A 144 -3.28 0.58 27.46
CA ASP A 144 -2.71 -0.24 28.53
C ASP A 144 -3.41 0.00 29.88
N LYS A 145 -4.66 -0.47 30.02
CA LYS A 145 -5.14 -0.90 31.34
C LYS A 145 -4.32 -2.12 31.74
N MET A 146 -3.17 -1.88 32.38
CA MET A 146 -2.33 -2.92 32.95
C MET A 146 -3.20 -3.87 33.79
N PRO A 147 -2.92 -5.20 33.78
CA PRO A 147 -3.60 -6.14 34.66
C PRO A 147 -3.59 -5.61 36.10
N PRO A 148 -4.66 -5.82 36.89
CA PRO A 148 -4.83 -5.21 38.22
C PRO A 148 -3.69 -5.52 39.22
N CYS A 149 -2.78 -6.43 38.89
CA CYS A 149 -1.62 -6.83 39.67
C CYS A 149 -0.37 -5.95 39.46
N PHE A 150 -0.36 -5.01 38.50
CA PHE A 150 0.73 -4.07 38.35
C PHE A 150 0.32 -2.68 38.85
N PRO A 151 1.24 -1.91 39.48
CA PRO A 151 0.94 -0.55 39.89
C PRO A 151 0.48 0.23 38.65
N LYS A 152 -0.68 0.89 38.75
CA LYS A 152 -1.18 1.78 37.70
C LYS A 152 -0.02 2.70 37.30
N LEU A 153 0.49 2.56 36.08
CA LEU A 153 1.29 3.61 35.49
C LEU A 153 0.42 4.87 35.55
N SER A 154 0.98 5.99 36.02
CA SER A 154 0.24 7.25 36.06
C SER A 154 -0.27 7.56 34.66
N SER A 155 -1.50 8.05 34.53
CA SER A 155 -2.09 8.37 33.24
C SER A 155 -1.18 9.34 32.42
N HIS A 156 -0.44 10.23 33.08
CA HIS A 156 0.63 11.04 32.47
C HIS A 156 1.70 10.25 31.68
N SER A 157 2.04 9.03 32.11
CA SER A 157 3.06 8.20 31.46
C SER A 157 2.54 7.52 30.18
N GLU A 158 1.22 7.30 30.07
CA GLU A 158 0.58 6.78 28.87
C GLU A 158 0.54 7.84 27.77
N LEU A 159 0.09 9.05 28.13
CA LEU A 159 0.05 10.21 27.25
C LEU A 159 1.45 10.58 26.74
N SER A 160 2.44 10.68 27.64
CA SER A 160 3.82 11.00 27.24
C SER A 160 4.40 9.95 26.28
N ARG A 161 4.10 8.67 26.49
CA ARG A 161 4.52 7.57 25.61
C ARG A 161 3.83 7.65 24.25
N PHE A 162 2.53 7.95 24.22
CA PHE A 162 1.78 8.15 22.99
C PHE A 162 2.36 9.31 22.16
N GLU A 163 2.59 10.47 22.77
CA GLU A 163 3.12 11.65 22.07
C GLU A 163 4.52 11.39 21.50
N LEU A 164 5.37 10.70 22.26
CA LEU A 164 6.71 10.30 21.81
C LEU A 164 6.67 9.36 20.61
N GLU A 165 5.88 8.28 20.67
CA GLU A 165 5.77 7.33 19.56
C GLU A 165 5.05 7.95 18.35
N PHE A 166 4.08 8.84 18.57
CA PHE A 166 3.45 9.62 17.50
C PHE A 166 4.47 10.50 16.78
N GLU A 167 5.24 11.31 17.51
CA GLU A 167 6.23 12.21 16.93
C GLU A 167 7.33 11.46 16.18
N LYS A 168 7.82 10.36 16.77
CA LYS A 168 8.77 9.46 16.12
C LYS A 168 8.22 8.85 14.84
N THR A 169 6.97 8.39 14.85
CA THR A 169 6.31 7.84 13.66
C THR A 169 6.16 8.90 12.58
N CYS A 170 5.65 10.08 12.92
CA CYS A 170 5.52 11.19 11.98
C CYS A 170 6.86 11.60 11.38
N SER A 171 7.92 11.70 12.20
CA SER A 171 9.26 12.07 11.76
C SER A 171 9.84 11.07 10.76
N HIS A 172 9.66 9.77 10.99
CA HIS A 172 10.11 8.74 10.04
C HIS A 172 9.31 8.78 8.74
N GLN A 173 7.97 8.87 8.84
CA GLN A 173 7.09 8.78 7.68
C GLN A 173 7.05 10.06 6.82
N LYS A 174 7.49 11.20 7.36
CA LYS A 174 7.70 12.44 6.60
C LYS A 174 8.77 12.28 5.52
N LEU A 175 9.72 11.37 5.71
CA LEU A 175 10.77 11.05 4.75
C LEU A 175 10.31 10.12 3.62
N TRP A 176 9.13 9.50 3.77
CA TRP A 176 8.62 8.58 2.77
C TRP A 176 7.88 9.34 1.68
N LYS A 177 7.71 8.71 0.52
CA LYS A 177 7.02 9.31 -0.63
C LYS A 177 5.78 8.50 -0.99
N VAL A 178 4.64 9.18 -1.09
CA VAL A 178 3.42 8.67 -1.73
C VAL A 178 3.20 9.51 -2.98
N PRO A 179 3.58 9.04 -4.19
CA PRO A 179 3.62 9.91 -5.37
C PRO A 179 2.26 10.44 -5.82
N LEU A 180 1.18 9.69 -5.56
CA LEU A 180 -0.16 10.04 -6.03
C LEU A 180 -0.92 10.87 -4.99
N PRO A 181 -1.34 12.12 -5.30
CA PRO A 181 -1.98 13.01 -4.33
C PRO A 181 -3.24 12.46 -3.69
N ASN A 182 -4.09 11.78 -4.47
CA ASN A 182 -5.35 11.21 -3.96
C ASN A 182 -5.11 10.11 -2.92
N LEU A 183 -4.12 9.23 -3.17
CA LEU A 183 -3.72 8.21 -2.20
C LEU A 183 -3.14 8.85 -0.95
N ARG A 184 -2.26 9.86 -1.14
CA ARG A 184 -1.62 10.58 -0.03
C ARG A 184 -2.67 11.21 0.89
N GLN A 185 -3.63 11.93 0.31
CA GLN A 185 -4.71 12.57 1.03
C GLN A 185 -5.58 11.54 1.76
N SER A 186 -5.98 10.46 1.08
CA SER A 186 -6.79 9.39 1.68
C SER A 186 -6.10 8.72 2.88
N LEU A 187 -4.77 8.49 2.81
CA LEU A 187 -4.01 7.95 3.93
C LEU A 187 -3.96 8.92 5.11
N ARG A 188 -3.68 10.22 4.86
CA ARG A 188 -3.66 11.26 5.90
C ARG A 188 -5.00 11.36 6.61
N GLU A 189 -6.11 11.41 5.85
CA GLU A 189 -7.46 11.44 6.42
C GLU A 189 -7.74 10.20 7.26
N THR A 190 -7.33 9.01 6.79
CA THR A 190 -7.48 7.76 7.54
C THR A 190 -6.71 7.80 8.86
N ILE A 191 -5.49 8.35 8.86
CA ILE A 191 -4.65 8.51 10.06
C ILE A 191 -5.30 9.52 11.02
N ILE A 192 -5.70 10.71 10.55
CA ILE A 192 -6.38 11.73 11.36
C ILE A 192 -7.63 11.12 12.02
N ASN A 193 -8.50 10.51 11.21
CA ASN A 193 -9.77 9.96 11.67
C ASN A 193 -9.61 8.84 12.69
N LYS A 194 -8.50 8.08 12.65
CA LYS A 194 -8.23 7.02 13.63
C LYS A 194 -7.46 7.51 14.84
N ILE A 195 -6.31 8.12 14.62
CA ILE A 195 -5.34 8.43 15.66
C ILE A 195 -5.76 9.64 16.48
N ILE A 196 -6.15 10.71 15.80
CA ILE A 196 -6.48 11.98 16.44
C ILE A 196 -7.86 11.88 17.12
N THR A 197 -8.81 11.20 16.49
CA THR A 197 -10.09 10.88 17.15
C THR A 197 -9.88 10.05 18.43
N ARG A 198 -9.00 9.05 18.40
CA ARG A 198 -8.72 8.23 19.59
C ARG A 198 -8.04 9.04 20.69
N TYR A 199 -7.11 9.92 20.32
CA TYR A 199 -6.44 10.86 21.22
C TYR A 199 -7.43 11.83 21.87
N LYS A 200 -8.27 12.52 21.07
CA LYS A 200 -9.33 13.43 21.57
C LYS A 200 -10.22 12.73 22.60
N LYS A 201 -10.68 11.52 22.29
CA LYS A 201 -11.46 10.70 23.22
C LYS A 201 -10.70 10.36 24.51
N TYR A 202 -9.41 10.03 24.43
CA TYR A 202 -8.61 9.77 25.63
C TYR A 202 -8.48 11.01 26.52
N MET A 203 -8.32 12.20 25.93
CA MET A 203 -8.26 13.47 26.66
C MET A 203 -9.59 13.81 27.35
N GLU A 204 -10.73 13.55 26.69
CA GLU A 204 -12.06 13.68 27.30
C GLU A 204 -12.24 12.74 28.50
N ASP A 205 -11.72 11.51 28.42
CA ASP A 205 -11.77 10.52 29.49
C ASP A 205 -10.83 10.86 30.67
N HIS A 206 -9.84 11.75 30.50
CA HIS A 206 -8.79 12.09 31.47
C HIS A 206 -8.57 13.63 31.60
N PRO A 207 -9.55 14.39 32.10
CA PRO A 207 -9.47 15.85 32.17
C PRO A 207 -8.31 16.37 33.04
N GLU A 208 -7.76 15.55 33.94
CA GLU A 208 -6.58 15.91 34.72
C GLU A 208 -5.32 16.17 33.86
N GLN A 209 -5.32 15.70 32.61
CA GLN A 209 -4.19 15.82 31.68
C GLN A 209 -4.32 16.96 30.67
N GLU A 210 -5.43 17.70 30.68
CA GLU A 210 -5.71 18.75 29.69
C GLU A 210 -4.55 19.76 29.54
N LYS A 211 -3.84 20.05 30.64
CA LYS A 211 -2.69 20.98 30.64
C LYS A 211 -1.41 20.42 30.04
N CYS A 212 -1.31 19.10 29.86
CA CYS A 212 -0.11 18.42 29.38
C CYS A 212 -0.27 17.81 27.99
N GLY A 213 -1.49 17.71 27.46
CA GLY A 213 -1.74 17.19 26.12
C GLY A 213 -1.36 18.18 25.02
N ARG A 214 -0.80 17.66 23.94
CA ARG A 214 -0.62 18.40 22.67
C ARG A 214 -1.96 18.84 22.08
N ASP A 215 -1.97 20.01 21.42
CA ASP A 215 -3.12 20.48 20.65
C ASP A 215 -3.42 19.49 19.49
N PRO A 216 -4.64 18.95 19.39
CA PRO A 216 -5.03 18.11 18.27
C PRO A 216 -4.86 18.77 16.90
N LEU A 217 -4.98 20.10 16.79
CA LEU A 217 -4.77 20.82 15.53
C LEU A 217 -3.30 20.77 15.08
N ASP A 218 -2.36 20.88 16.02
CA ASP A 218 -0.93 20.72 15.71
C ASP A 218 -0.62 19.28 15.25
N MET A 219 -1.27 18.28 15.86
CA MET A 219 -1.14 16.89 15.44
C MET A 219 -1.71 16.66 14.03
N GLU A 220 -2.85 17.26 13.69
CA GLU A 220 -3.43 17.22 12.34
C GLU A 220 -2.44 17.84 11.33
N GLY A 221 -1.80 18.96 11.68
CA GLY A 221 -0.73 19.57 10.88
C GLY A 221 0.44 18.62 10.63
N MET A 222 0.93 17.94 11.68
CA MET A 222 2.02 16.95 11.54
C MET A 222 1.64 15.77 10.62
N VAL A 223 0.39 15.30 10.68
CA VAL A 223 -0.10 14.23 9.79
C VAL A 223 -0.22 14.74 8.35
N ASN A 224 -0.63 15.98 8.15
CA ASN A 224 -0.74 16.59 6.83
C ASN A 224 0.61 16.80 6.13
N ASP A 225 1.71 16.79 6.87
CA ASP A 225 3.07 16.85 6.34
C ASP A 225 3.64 15.48 5.91
N LEU A 226 2.95 14.37 6.22
CA LEU A 226 3.49 13.03 5.96
C LEU A 226 3.55 12.70 4.48
N PHE A 227 4.53 11.89 4.07
CA PHE A 227 4.64 11.33 2.72
C PHE A 227 5.07 12.31 1.60
N GLU A 228 5.70 13.44 1.96
CA GLU A 228 6.21 14.45 1.02
C GLU A 228 7.69 14.24 0.61
N GLY A 229 8.32 13.15 1.03
CA GLY A 229 9.73 12.84 0.75
C GLY A 229 10.10 12.70 -0.73
#